data_AF-A0A6J6H8F9-F1
#
_entry.id   AF-A0A6J6H8F9-F1
#
_cell.length_a   1.000
_cell.length_b   1.000
_cell.length_c   1.000
_cell.angle_alpha   90.00
_cell.angle_beta   90.00
_cell.angle_gamma   90.00
#
_symmetry.space_group_name_H-M   'P 1'
#
loop_
_entity.id
_entity.type
_entity.pdbx_description
1 polymer ?
#
loop_
_entity_poly.entity_id
_entity_poly.type
_entity_poly.pdbx_seq_one_letter_code
_entity_poly.pdbx_strand_id
1 'polypeptide(L)'
;MGVGQASGIVLALAARAGCEVAQYTPSQVKNTVAGWGGATKAQIGLMVQQRLHLESVPQPADAADAAAIALCHCSIAPFIASRNAAIARSVR
;
A
#
# COMPACT_ATOMS: atom_id res chain seq x y z
N MET A 1 1.52 -7.94 -21.02
CA MET A 1 0.09 -7.62 -21.27
C MET A 1 -0.83 -8.14 -20.16
N GLY A 2 -0.64 -9.36 -19.65
CA GLY A 2 -1.55 -9.97 -18.66
C GLY A 2 -1.71 -9.24 -17.30
N VAL A 3 -0.62 -8.75 -16.69
CA VAL A 3 -0.70 -8.13 -15.33
C VAL A 3 -1.54 -6.85 -15.34
N GLY A 4 -1.34 -5.96 -16.32
CA GLY A 4 -2.11 -4.72 -16.41
C GLY A 4 -3.60 -4.97 -16.65
N GLN A 5 -3.95 -5.99 -17.45
CA GLN A 5 -5.33 -6.40 -17.68
C GLN A 5 -5.97 -6.97 -16.40
N ALA A 6 -5.27 -7.86 -15.70
CA ALA A 6 -5.74 -8.43 -14.44
C ALA A 6 -5.94 -7.34 -13.38
N SER A 7 -4.97 -6.44 -13.19
CA SER A 7 -5.10 -5.32 -12.27
C SER A 7 -6.27 -4.40 -12.63
N GLY A 8 -6.48 -4.10 -13.91
CA GLY A 8 -7.62 -3.29 -14.36
C GLY A 8 -8.98 -3.90 -13.97
N ILE A 9 -9.14 -5.22 -14.15
CA ILE A 9 -10.35 -5.94 -13.75
C ILE A 9 -10.56 -5.87 -12.23
N VAL A 10 -9.51 -6.13 -11.44
CA VAL A 10 -9.60 -6.10 -9.97
C VAL A 10 -9.98 -4.71 -9.47
N LEU A 11 -9.37 -3.64 -9.99
CA LEU A 11 -9.68 -2.27 -9.62
C LEU A 11 -11.12 -1.89 -9.98
N ALA A 12 -11.59 -2.29 -11.17
CA ALA A 12 -12.97 -2.04 -11.60
C ALA A 12 -14.00 -2.78 -10.72
N LEU A 13 -13.73 -4.03 -10.35
CA LEU A 13 -14.61 -4.80 -9.47
C LEU A 13 -14.64 -4.23 -8.04
N ALA A 14 -13.49 -3.83 -7.50
CA ALA A 14 -13.41 -3.19 -6.19
C ALA A 14 -14.22 -1.88 -6.16
N ALA A 15 -14.06 -1.04 -7.18
CA ALA A 15 -14.85 0.20 -7.30
C ALA A 15 -16.36 -0.08 -7.41
N ARG A 16 -16.76 -1.09 -8.20
CA ARG A 16 -18.17 -1.50 -8.32
C ARG A 16 -18.76 -2.06 -7.02
N ALA A 17 -17.92 -2.64 -6.17
CA ALA A 17 -18.31 -3.12 -4.83
C ALA A 17 -18.37 -1.99 -3.79
N GLY A 18 -18.07 -0.75 -4.16
CA GLY A 18 -18.07 0.40 -3.26
C GLY A 18 -16.79 0.53 -2.42
N CYS A 19 -15.73 -0.20 -2.75
CA CYS A 19 -14.44 -0.04 -2.09
C CYS A 19 -13.72 1.22 -2.59
N GLU A 20 -13.06 1.94 -1.69
CA GLU A 20 -12.09 2.96 -2.07
C GLU A 20 -10.91 2.30 -2.79
N VAL A 21 -10.56 2.81 -3.96
CA VAL A 21 -9.44 2.32 -4.76
C VAL A 21 -8.30 3.33 -4.69
N ALA A 22 -7.16 2.90 -4.16
CA ALA A 22 -5.94 3.68 -4.08
C ALA A 22 -4.80 2.95 -4.81
N GLN A 23 -3.91 3.73 -5.42
CA GLN A 23 -2.70 3.22 -6.08
C GLN A 23 -1.47 3.86 -5.47
N TYR A 24 -0.41 3.06 -5.32
CA TYR A 24 0.87 3.47 -4.75
C TYR A 24 2.00 3.11 -5.70
N THR A 25 2.91 4.05 -5.91
CA THR A 25 4.15 3.80 -6.64
C THR A 25 5.06 2.87 -5.84
N PRO A 26 5.98 2.13 -6.50
CA PRO A 26 6.96 1.31 -5.79
C PRO A 26 7.77 2.10 -4.76
N SER A 27 8.15 3.34 -5.08
CA SER A 27 8.91 4.20 -4.16
C SER A 27 8.09 4.62 -2.94
N GLN A 28 6.79 4.86 -3.08
CA GLN A 28 5.91 5.13 -1.93
C GLN A 28 5.85 3.93 -0.99
N VAL A 29 5.64 2.73 -1.54
CA VAL A 29 5.64 1.50 -0.73
C VAL A 29 6.98 1.32 -0.01
N LYS A 30 8.10 1.49 -0.73
CA LYS A 30 9.43 1.33 -0.15
C LYS A 30 9.76 2.39 0.90
N ASN A 31 9.44 3.66 0.66
CA ASN A 31 9.62 4.73 1.65
C ASN A 31 8.80 4.47 2.91
N THR A 32 7.52 4.13 2.76
CA THR A 32 6.63 3.94 3.90
C THR A 32 6.99 2.68 4.70
N VAL A 33 7.36 1.59 4.01
CA VAL A 33 7.65 0.31 4.67
C VAL A 33 9.11 0.22 5.13
N ALA A 34 10.10 0.64 4.34
CA ALA A 34 11.51 0.49 4.72
C ALA A 34 12.18 1.81 5.13
N GLY A 35 11.49 2.94 5.05
CA GLY A 35 12.04 4.26 5.37
C GLY A 35 12.82 4.91 4.22
N TRP A 36 13.03 4.21 3.10
CA TRP A 36 13.77 4.75 1.94
C TRP A 36 13.39 4.07 0.62
N GLY A 37 13.52 4.80 -0.48
CA GLY A 37 12.88 4.45 -1.76
C GLY A 37 13.59 3.37 -2.57
N GLY A 38 14.85 3.06 -2.27
CA GLY A 38 15.61 2.03 -2.98
C GLY A 38 15.63 0.67 -2.29
N ALA A 39 14.83 0.48 -1.23
CA ALA A 39 14.76 -0.78 -0.50
C ALA A 39 14.58 -2.00 -1.41
N THR A 40 15.29 -3.08 -1.10
CA THR A 40 15.22 -4.36 -1.83
C THR A 40 13.98 -5.15 -1.44
N LYS A 41 13.54 -6.10 -2.27
CA LYS A 41 12.41 -6.97 -1.94
C LYS A 41 12.61 -7.74 -0.62
N ALA A 42 13.83 -8.21 -0.36
CA ALA A 42 14.17 -8.89 0.89
C ALA A 42 14.04 -7.95 2.11
N GLN A 43 14.51 -6.71 1.99
CA GLN A 43 14.34 -5.71 3.05
C GLN A 43 12.86 -5.41 3.30
N ILE A 44 12.05 -5.27 2.25
CA ILE A 44 10.61 -5.08 2.38
C ILE A 44 9.96 -6.27 3.10
N GLY A 45 10.28 -7.51 2.71
CA GLY A 45 9.75 -8.71 3.36
C GLY A 45 10.07 -8.78 4.86
N LEU A 46 11.31 -8.46 5.25
CA LEU A 46 11.71 -8.37 6.66
C LEU A 46 10.95 -7.27 7.41
N MET A 47 10.74 -6.11 6.79
CA MET A 47 9.98 -5.02 7.40
C MET A 47 8.49 -5.35 7.55
N VAL A 48 7.91 -6.07 6.58
CA VAL A 48 6.53 -6.58 6.67
C VAL A 48 6.42 -7.55 7.84
N GLN A 49 7.34 -8.52 7.94
CA GLN A 49 7.39 -9.46 9.06
C GLN A 49 7.42 -8.71 10.39
N GLN A 50 8.35 -7.76 10.54
CA GLN A 50 8.53 -7.01 11.78
C GLN A 50 7.30 -6.17 12.14
N ARG A 51 6.71 -5.45 11.18
CA ARG A 51 5.55 -4.58 11.44
C ARG A 51 4.26 -5.33 11.70
N LEU A 52 4.12 -6.54 11.15
CA LEU A 52 2.96 -7.39 11.39
C LEU A 52 3.21 -8.41 12.52
N HIS A 53 4.36 -8.34 13.20
CA HIS A 53 4.76 -9.25 14.27
C HIS A 53 4.67 -10.74 13.88
N LEU A 54 5.09 -11.06 12.66
CA LEU A 54 5.04 -12.42 12.12
C LEU A 54 6.30 -13.22 12.52
N GLU A 55 6.13 -14.52 12.74
CA GLU A 55 7.23 -15.43 13.09
C GLU A 55 8.27 -15.56 11.96
N SER A 56 7.81 -15.45 10.71
CA SER A 56 8.67 -15.52 9.52
C SER A 56 8.20 -14.54 8.44
N VAL A 57 9.07 -14.25 7.47
CA VAL A 57 8.70 -13.49 6.27
C VAL A 57 7.53 -14.18 5.57
N PRO A 58 6.44 -13.45 5.22
CA PRO A 58 5.29 -14.05 4.54
C PRO A 58 5.69 -14.79 3.27
N GLN A 59 5.14 -15.99 3.09
CA GLN A 59 5.26 -16.78 1.88
C GLN A 59 3.86 -17.04 1.30
N PRO A 60 3.68 -17.02 -0.04
CA PRO A 60 4.69 -16.74 -1.06
C PRO A 60 5.10 -15.27 -1.13
N ALA A 61 6.09 -14.94 -1.97
CA ALA A 61 6.59 -13.56 -2.13
C ALA A 61 5.48 -12.54 -2.47
N ASP A 62 4.46 -12.96 -3.22
CA ASP A 62 3.31 -12.11 -3.56
C ASP A 62 2.48 -11.71 -2.33
N ALA A 63 2.44 -12.55 -1.29
CA ALA A 63 1.77 -12.23 -0.03
C ALA A 63 2.52 -11.14 0.74
N ALA A 64 3.86 -11.17 0.72
CA ALA A 64 4.68 -10.11 1.30
C ALA A 64 4.50 -8.78 0.55
N ASP A 65 4.46 -8.82 -0.79
CA ASP A 65 4.24 -7.64 -1.63
C ASP A 65 2.82 -7.05 -1.39
N ALA A 66 1.79 -7.89 -1.27
CA ALA A 66 0.43 -7.44 -0.96
C ALA A 66 0.33 -6.81 0.45
N ALA A 67 0.93 -7.44 1.46
CA ALA A 67 0.98 -6.91 2.81
C ALA A 67 1.75 -5.58 2.89
N ALA A 68 2.83 -5.42 2.12
CA ALA A 68 3.56 -4.17 2.02
C ALA A 68 2.69 -3.02 1.44
N ILE A 69 1.90 -3.31 0.41
CA ILE A 69 0.95 -2.33 -0.17
C ILE A 69 -0.14 -1.96 0.86
N ALA A 70 -0.66 -2.93 1.61
CA ALA A 70 -1.65 -2.66 2.66
C ALA A 70 -1.07 -1.78 3.78
N LEU A 71 0.13 -2.09 4.28
CA LEU A 71 0.84 -1.26 5.25
C LEU A 71 1.07 0.17 4.73
N CYS A 72 1.42 0.29 3.45
CA CYS A 72 1.56 1.59 2.79
C CYS A 72 0.25 2.38 2.82
N HIS A 73 -0.87 1.74 2.45
CA HIS A 73 -2.19 2.36 2.48
C HIS A 73 -2.61 2.80 3.89
N CYS A 74 -2.49 1.92 4.89
CA CYS A 74 -2.81 2.22 6.29
C CYS A 74 -2.02 3.42 6.83
N SER A 75 -0.79 3.64 6.34
CA SER A 75 0.04 4.76 6.76
C SER A 75 -0.32 6.07 6.05
N ILE A 76 -0.66 6.01 4.76
CA ILE A 76 -0.85 7.20 3.91
C ILE A 76 -2.30 7.70 3.92
N ALA A 77 -3.29 6.80 3.84
CA ALA A 77 -4.69 7.16 3.64
C ALA A 77 -5.25 8.04 4.79
N PRO A 78 -5.03 7.73 6.09
CA PRO A 78 -5.53 8.56 7.18
C PRO A 78 -4.95 9.98 7.17
N PHE A 79 -3.67 10.10 6.80
CA PHE A 79 -3.01 11.40 6.68
C PHE A 79 -3.60 12.25 5.56
N ILE A 80 -3.81 11.65 4.38
CA ILE A 80 -4.44 12.34 3.24
C ILE A 80 -5.87 12.78 3.60
N ALA A 81 -6.67 11.91 4.20
CA ALA A 81 -8.04 12.21 4.61
C ALA A 81 -8.08 13.38 5.62
N SER A 82 -7.24 13.33 6.64
CA SER A 82 -7.14 14.37 7.67
C SER A 82 -6.70 15.72 7.09
N ARG A 83 -5.70 15.71 6.20
CA ARG A 83 -5.23 16.90 5.49
C ARG A 83 -6.33 17.51 4.63
N ASN A 84 -7.02 16.70 3.84
CA ASN A 84 -8.09 17.18 2.96
C ASN A 84 -9.24 17.80 3.78
N ALA A 85 -9.61 17.17 4.89
CA ALA A 85 -10.62 17.71 5.82
C ALA A 85 -10.18 19.05 6.44
N ALA A 86 -8.89 19.20 6.78
CA ALA A 86 -8.35 20.46 7.31
C ALA A 86 -8.39 21.58 6.25
N ILE A 87 -7.97 21.30 5.02
CA ILE A 87 -8.02 22.27 3.90
C ILE A 87 -9.47 22.69 3.62
N ALA A 88 -10.42 21.76 3.62
CA ALA A 88 -11.83 22.08 3.38
C ALA A 88 -12.44 22.99 4.47
N ARG A 89 -11.91 22.94 5.70
CA ARG A 89 -12.33 23.84 6.80
C ARG A 89 -11.72 25.24 6.69
N SER A 90 -10.52 25.38 6.13
CA SER A 90 -9.85 26.69 6.03
C SER A 90 -10.34 27.58 4.89
N VAL A 91 -11.13 27.03 3.96
CA VAL A 91 -11.70 27.75 2.80
C VAL A 91 -13.16 28.15 3.04
N ARG A 92 -13.74 27.81 4.20
CA ARG A 92 -15.02 28.34 4.67
C ARG A 92 -14.80 29.53 5.59
#